data_AF-A0AAD8PUK2-F1
#
_entry.id   AF-A0AAD8PUK2-F1
#
_cell.length_a   1.000
_cell.length_b   1.000
_cell.length_c   1.000
_cell.angle_alpha   90.00
_cell.angle_beta   90.00
_cell.angle_gamma   90.00
#
_symmetry.space_group_name_H-M   'P 1'
#
loop_
_entity.id
_entity.type
_entity.pdbx_description
1 polymer ?
#
loop_
_entity_poly.entity_id
_entity_poly.type
_entity_poly.pdbx_seq_one_letter_code
_entity_poly.pdbx_strand_id
1 'polypeptide(L)'
;MVSLKTLLGAAGLAATAVVASPIYQSLDLTGASSSLAPRADPNLTGYLGAFFLGADPYVYLYLSEGNSATSFRALNGGSPVLRPTKGTGGVRDPAIVQGGGADKDKKWFIVGTDLDIDKTTWDAAQRQGSRGIFVWDSTDLVNWGNERFVVVEDASAGMVWAPDAIWDPTKEQYLVHWASKFYAASDPDHTGAPGSTVIRYAYTSDFRTFSTPETFIDKSPTDVIDLNILPTSSDGRSFARFLKDETLKTVFVEVTTDGLFGTWTRPGGSSAIIASGVEGPAAYWDNQVAGKAHVLLDFYGDDGYRPYETANVASNAGWSPSPRAGFPSGLRHGSVLPINQTVYNALEARWG
;
A
#
# COMPACT_ATOMS: atom_id res chain seq x y z
N MET A 1 42.22 -27.87 88.57
CA MET A 1 41.20 -28.57 89.36
C MET A 1 39.96 -27.70 89.38
N VAL A 2 38.79 -28.32 89.16
CA VAL A 2 37.42 -27.77 89.18
C VAL A 2 36.98 -26.95 87.96
N SER A 3 36.27 -27.66 87.07
CA SER A 3 35.28 -27.15 86.12
C SER A 3 33.97 -26.93 86.87
N LEU A 4 33.29 -25.78 86.66
CA LEU A 4 31.90 -25.60 87.09
C LEU A 4 31.08 -24.92 85.98
N LYS A 5 29.98 -25.61 85.65
CA LYS A 5 28.94 -25.29 84.67
C LYS A 5 28.26 -23.96 84.98
N THR A 6 27.82 -23.24 83.94
CA THR A 6 26.79 -22.20 84.08
C THR A 6 25.67 -22.45 83.10
N LEU A 7 24.46 -22.33 83.64
CA LEU A 7 23.14 -22.70 83.14
C LEU A 7 22.68 -21.89 81.92
N LEU A 8 21.87 -22.57 81.10
CA LEU A 8 20.95 -21.99 80.13
C LEU A 8 19.88 -21.14 80.83
N GLY A 9 19.65 -19.93 80.33
CA GLY A 9 18.44 -19.14 80.56
C GLY A 9 17.76 -18.86 79.23
N ALA A 10 16.56 -19.42 79.03
CA ALA A 10 15.73 -19.20 77.86
C ALA A 10 14.92 -17.90 78.02
N ALA A 11 15.09 -16.95 77.09
CA ALA A 11 14.21 -15.79 76.94
C ALA A 11 13.42 -15.97 75.63
N GLY A 12 12.11 -16.18 75.76
CA GLY A 12 11.19 -16.20 74.63
C GLY A 12 10.93 -14.77 74.15
N LEU A 13 11.18 -14.52 72.86
CA LEU A 13 10.57 -13.41 72.12
C LEU A 13 9.54 -13.98 71.16
N ALA A 14 8.28 -13.59 71.36
CA ALA A 14 7.20 -13.82 70.41
C ALA A 14 7.42 -12.91 69.18
N ALA A 15 7.70 -13.50 68.03
CA ALA A 15 7.73 -12.80 66.76
C ALA A 15 6.30 -12.72 66.18
N THR A 16 5.72 -11.53 66.16
CA THR A 16 4.53 -11.23 65.36
C THR A 16 4.93 -11.18 63.89
N ALA A 17 4.53 -12.20 63.13
CA ALA A 17 4.69 -12.22 61.69
C ALA A 17 3.71 -11.22 61.05
N VAL A 18 4.22 -10.09 60.59
CA VAL A 18 3.49 -9.21 59.67
C VAL A 18 3.54 -9.88 58.30
N VAL A 19 2.43 -10.51 57.90
CA VAL A 19 2.27 -11.01 56.54
C VAL A 19 2.06 -9.80 55.65
N ALA A 20 3.13 -9.32 55.01
CA ALA A 20 3.02 -8.34 53.94
C ALA A 20 2.34 -9.03 52.75
N SER A 21 1.09 -8.67 52.48
CA SER A 21 0.40 -9.09 51.26
C SER A 21 1.22 -8.63 50.04
N PRO A 22 1.45 -9.48 49.04
CA PRO A 22 2.09 -9.03 47.81
C PRO A 22 1.23 -7.92 47.19
N ILE A 23 1.84 -6.75 47.00
CA ILE A 23 1.26 -5.71 46.14
C ILE A 23 1.35 -6.28 44.73
N TYR A 24 0.25 -6.84 44.24
CA TYR A 24 0.10 -7.05 42.81
C TYR A 24 -0.06 -5.67 42.18
N GLN A 25 1.05 -5.12 41.67
CA GLN A 25 0.94 -4.10 40.64
C GLN A 25 0.33 -4.81 39.42
N SER A 26 -0.99 -4.70 39.28
CA SER A 26 -1.62 -4.97 37.99
C SER A 26 -1.06 -3.93 37.02
N LEU A 27 -0.14 -4.36 36.15
CA LEU A 27 0.14 -3.64 34.92
C LEU A 27 -1.16 -3.62 34.13
N ASP A 28 -1.86 -2.49 34.20
CA ASP A 28 -3.02 -2.23 33.38
C ASP A 28 -2.56 -2.06 31.93
N LEU A 29 -2.58 -3.16 31.18
CA LEU A 29 -2.25 -3.18 29.76
C LEU A 29 -3.44 -2.73 28.89
N THR A 30 -4.55 -2.27 29.47
CA THR A 30 -5.69 -1.75 28.69
C THR A 30 -5.40 -0.40 28.01
N GLY A 31 -4.24 0.20 28.27
CA GLY A 31 -3.73 1.41 27.61
C GLY A 31 -2.70 1.17 26.49
N ALA A 32 -2.24 -0.06 26.25
CA ALA A 32 -1.32 -0.37 25.15
C ALA A 32 -2.10 -0.74 23.88
N SER A 33 -3.01 0.13 23.45
CA SER A 33 -3.23 0.25 22.01
C SER A 33 -1.93 0.84 21.47
N SER A 34 -1.01 -0.02 21.04
CA SER A 34 0.05 0.36 20.12
C SER A 34 -0.67 1.01 18.94
N SER A 35 -0.77 2.34 18.94
CA SER A 35 -1.52 3.07 17.94
C SER A 35 -0.94 2.66 16.59
N LEU A 36 -1.74 1.98 15.77
CA LEU A 36 -1.41 1.61 14.39
C LEU A 36 -1.45 2.86 13.49
N ALA A 37 -0.79 3.92 13.95
CA ALA A 37 -0.81 5.24 13.36
C ALA A 37 0.62 5.78 13.34
N PRO A 38 1.14 6.20 12.18
CA PRO A 38 2.33 7.01 12.13
C PRO A 38 2.05 8.42 12.65
N ARG A 39 3.13 9.05 13.09
CA ARG A 39 3.13 10.44 13.51
C ARG A 39 3.18 11.35 12.28
N ALA A 40 2.48 12.49 12.34
CA ALA A 40 2.69 13.60 11.41
C ALA A 40 4.18 13.98 11.35
N ASP A 41 4.69 14.25 10.15
CA ASP A 41 6.12 14.56 9.93
C ASP A 41 6.29 16.02 9.51
N PRO A 42 6.87 16.89 10.37
CA PRO A 42 7.08 18.29 10.04
C PRO A 42 8.11 18.52 8.93
N ASN A 43 8.86 17.50 8.49
CA ASN A 43 9.79 17.61 7.37
C ASN A 43 9.10 17.44 6.00
N LEU A 44 7.85 16.97 5.98
CA LEU A 44 7.05 16.84 4.76
C LEU A 44 6.29 18.13 4.50
N THR A 45 6.31 18.61 3.26
CA THR A 45 5.69 19.90 2.86
C THR A 45 4.59 19.74 1.83
N GLY A 46 4.43 18.54 1.26
CA GLY A 46 3.44 18.27 0.23
C GLY A 46 3.42 16.81 -0.20
N TYR A 47 2.80 16.58 -1.35
CA TYR A 47 2.55 15.28 -1.93
C TYR A 47 2.80 15.32 -3.43
N LEU A 48 3.42 14.26 -3.96
CA LEU A 48 3.52 13.96 -5.37
C LEU A 48 2.53 12.83 -5.70
N GLY A 49 1.59 13.09 -6.59
CA GLY A 49 0.71 12.06 -7.16
C GLY A 49 1.21 11.60 -8.52
N ALA A 50 1.07 10.31 -8.81
CA ALA A 50 1.18 9.75 -10.16
C ALA A 50 -0.14 9.09 -10.53
N PHE A 51 -0.69 9.46 -11.69
CA PHE A 51 -2.00 9.01 -12.16
C PHE A 51 -1.97 8.75 -13.66
N PHE A 52 -2.99 8.06 -14.19
CA PHE A 52 -3.28 8.06 -15.61
C PHE A 52 -4.65 8.71 -15.89
N LEU A 53 -4.89 9.06 -17.16
CA LEU A 53 -6.18 9.52 -17.65
C LEU A 53 -6.81 8.42 -18.49
N GLY A 54 -8.11 8.19 -18.32
CA GLY A 54 -8.79 7.07 -18.98
C GLY A 54 -8.67 7.05 -20.51
N ALA A 55 -8.72 8.24 -21.14
CA ALA A 55 -8.62 8.40 -22.59
C ALA A 55 -7.18 8.61 -23.10
N ASP A 56 -6.20 8.77 -22.19
CA ASP A 56 -4.80 9.01 -22.54
C ASP A 56 -3.93 8.25 -21.51
N PRO A 57 -3.74 6.92 -21.67
CA PRO A 57 -3.16 6.05 -20.65
C PRO A 57 -1.64 6.24 -20.57
N TYR A 58 -1.22 7.31 -19.91
CA TYR A 58 0.17 7.67 -19.64
C TYR A 58 0.36 8.05 -18.17
N VAL A 59 1.60 8.28 -17.74
CA VAL A 59 1.86 8.76 -16.38
C VAL A 59 1.85 10.28 -16.35
N TYR A 60 0.93 10.84 -15.56
CA TYR A 60 0.82 12.25 -15.24
C TYR A 60 1.21 12.45 -13.79
N LEU A 61 2.04 13.47 -13.55
CA LEU A 61 2.43 13.84 -12.20
C LEU A 61 1.60 15.05 -11.74
N TYR A 62 1.21 15.04 -10.48
CA TYR A 62 0.45 16.09 -9.83
C TYR A 62 1.13 16.47 -8.53
N LEU A 63 1.23 17.77 -8.26
CA LEU A 63 1.85 18.30 -7.05
C LEU A 63 0.77 18.91 -6.17
N SER A 64 0.78 18.61 -4.87
CA SER A 64 -0.16 19.21 -3.95
C SER A 64 0.00 20.73 -3.89
N GLU A 65 -1.10 21.43 -3.60
CA GLU A 65 -1.07 22.86 -3.27
C GLU A 65 -0.61 23.03 -1.83
N GLY A 66 0.68 23.33 -1.65
CA GLY A 66 1.34 23.29 -0.34
C GLY A 66 1.22 21.90 0.29
N ASN A 67 0.89 21.85 1.58
CA ASN A 67 0.78 20.59 2.33
C ASN A 67 -0.65 20.00 2.32
N SER A 68 -1.49 20.39 1.37
CA SER A 68 -2.86 19.88 1.27
C SER A 68 -2.87 18.43 0.77
N ALA A 69 -3.44 17.53 1.55
CA ALA A 69 -3.62 16.13 1.16
C ALA A 69 -4.71 15.93 0.08
N THR A 70 -5.52 16.95 -0.23
CA THR A 70 -6.69 16.82 -1.12
C THR A 70 -6.80 17.94 -2.15
N SER A 71 -5.73 18.73 -2.34
CA SER A 71 -5.65 19.77 -3.36
C SER A 71 -4.39 19.59 -4.18
N PHE A 72 -4.53 19.41 -5.49
CA PHE A 72 -3.42 19.12 -6.39
C PHE A 72 -3.54 19.93 -7.69
N ARG A 73 -2.40 20.26 -8.27
CA ARG A 73 -2.29 20.81 -9.64
C ARG A 73 -1.49 19.87 -10.52
N ALA A 74 -1.83 19.86 -11.80
CA ALA A 74 -1.07 19.09 -12.78
C ALA A 74 0.32 19.69 -12.94
N LEU A 75 1.33 18.83 -12.99
CA LEU A 75 2.67 19.19 -13.43
C LEU A 75 2.77 19.09 -14.96
N ASN A 76 3.87 19.60 -15.51
CA ASN A 76 4.21 19.57 -16.94
C ASN A 76 3.11 20.19 -17.83
N GLY A 77 2.46 21.25 -17.34
CA GLY A 77 1.34 21.90 -18.04
C GLY A 77 0.16 20.97 -18.34
N GLY A 78 -0.02 19.90 -17.57
CA GLY A 78 -1.06 18.88 -17.80
C GLY A 78 -0.69 17.84 -18.87
N SER A 79 0.52 17.88 -19.42
CA SER A 79 1.02 16.85 -20.33
C SER A 79 1.62 15.67 -19.55
N PRO A 80 1.56 14.44 -20.09
CA PRO A 80 2.16 13.30 -19.40
C PRO A 80 3.68 13.46 -19.29
N VAL A 81 4.22 12.97 -18.18
CA VAL A 81 5.66 12.95 -17.89
C VAL A 81 6.31 11.69 -18.45
N LEU A 82 5.60 10.55 -18.43
CA LEU A 82 6.09 9.28 -18.98
C LEU A 82 5.09 8.73 -20.01
N ARG A 83 5.59 8.46 -21.22
CA ARG A 83 4.86 7.78 -22.29
C ARG A 83 5.60 6.49 -22.63
N PRO A 84 4.98 5.30 -22.52
CA PRO A 84 5.64 4.07 -22.89
C PRO A 84 5.76 3.96 -24.41
N THR A 85 6.83 3.32 -24.89
CA THR A 85 7.06 3.01 -26.31
C THR A 85 7.09 1.52 -26.60
N LYS A 86 6.95 0.69 -25.56
CA LYS A 86 6.87 -0.78 -25.61
C LYS A 86 5.45 -1.25 -25.27
N GLY A 87 5.25 -2.58 -25.23
CA GLY A 87 3.99 -3.19 -24.82
C GLY A 87 2.84 -2.79 -25.74
N THR A 88 1.69 -2.48 -25.16
CA THR A 88 0.53 -1.93 -25.88
C THR A 88 0.73 -0.47 -26.30
N GLY A 89 1.73 0.22 -25.73
CA GLY A 89 1.94 1.66 -25.87
C GLY A 89 1.06 2.52 -24.94
N GLY A 90 0.42 1.91 -23.94
CA GLY A 90 -0.30 2.61 -22.86
C GLY A 90 0.09 2.07 -21.49
N VAL A 91 0.09 2.94 -20.49
CA VAL A 91 0.36 2.60 -19.08
C VAL A 91 -0.77 3.09 -18.18
N ARG A 92 -1.26 2.19 -17.33
CA ARG A 92 -2.30 2.47 -16.34
C ARG A 92 -1.80 2.17 -14.93
N ASP A 93 -2.56 2.64 -13.95
CA ASP A 93 -2.37 2.32 -12.53
C ASP A 93 -0.93 2.60 -12.02
N PRO A 94 -0.34 3.80 -12.26
CA PRO A 94 1.04 4.05 -11.87
C PRO A 94 1.22 4.13 -10.36
N ALA A 95 2.11 3.29 -9.82
CA ALA A 95 2.49 3.29 -8.41
C ALA A 95 3.92 3.84 -8.21
N ILE A 96 4.04 4.94 -7.46
CA ILE A 96 5.35 5.47 -7.02
C ILE A 96 5.83 4.65 -5.82
N VAL A 97 6.95 3.96 -5.99
CA VAL A 97 7.57 3.13 -4.96
C VAL A 97 8.81 3.84 -4.42
N GLN A 98 8.84 4.10 -3.12
CA GLN A 98 10.03 4.61 -2.45
C GLN A 98 11.06 3.49 -2.26
N GLY A 99 12.33 3.80 -2.52
CA GLY A 99 13.44 2.89 -2.30
C GLY A 99 13.54 2.43 -0.84
N GLY A 100 13.95 1.18 -0.64
CA GLY A 100 14.22 0.58 0.66
C GLY A 100 15.70 0.24 0.85
N GLY A 101 16.08 -0.11 2.08
CA GLY A 101 17.47 -0.48 2.40
C GLY A 101 18.48 0.59 1.97
N ALA A 102 19.45 0.21 1.13
CA ALA A 102 20.49 1.12 0.62
C ALA A 102 19.96 2.24 -0.29
N ASP A 103 18.82 1.99 -0.95
CA ASP A 103 18.13 2.91 -1.86
C ASP A 103 17.20 3.90 -1.14
N LYS A 104 17.00 3.71 0.18
CA LYS A 104 16.12 4.56 0.98
C LYS A 104 16.50 6.04 0.87
N ASP A 105 15.51 6.85 0.51
CA ASP A 105 15.59 8.31 0.31
C ASP A 105 16.57 8.75 -0.80
N LYS A 106 16.98 7.82 -1.66
CA LYS A 106 17.93 8.05 -2.77
C LYS A 106 17.41 7.58 -4.12
N LYS A 107 16.45 6.67 -4.12
CA LYS A 107 15.88 6.09 -5.33
C LYS A 107 14.40 5.88 -5.18
N TRP A 108 13.70 6.04 -6.29
CA TRP A 108 12.28 5.83 -6.43
C TRP A 108 12.02 5.10 -7.74
N PHE A 109 10.89 4.41 -7.79
CA PHE A 109 10.44 3.72 -8.97
C PHE A 109 9.00 4.15 -9.29
N ILE A 110 8.62 4.06 -10.56
CA ILE A 110 7.21 3.99 -10.95
C ILE A 110 7.03 2.65 -11.63
N VAL A 111 6.05 1.88 -11.16
CA VAL A 111 5.55 0.69 -11.85
C VAL A 111 4.17 0.98 -12.43
N GLY A 112 3.76 0.26 -13.47
CA GLY A 112 2.42 0.42 -14.04
C GLY A 112 1.98 -0.72 -14.94
N THR A 113 0.67 -0.86 -15.10
CA THR A 113 0.00 -1.82 -15.97
C THR A 113 0.28 -1.50 -17.43
N ASP A 114 0.70 -2.49 -18.21
CA ASP A 114 0.78 -2.37 -19.67
C ASP A 114 -0.59 -2.60 -20.32
N LEU A 115 -1.30 -1.50 -20.58
CA LEU A 115 -2.63 -1.54 -21.18
C LEU A 115 -2.96 -0.22 -21.88
N ASP A 116 -3.28 -0.34 -23.16
CA ASP A 116 -3.96 0.68 -23.94
C ASP A 116 -5.30 0.07 -24.37
N ILE A 117 -6.37 0.47 -23.69
CA ILE A 117 -7.68 -0.16 -23.88
C ILE A 117 -8.27 0.16 -25.25
N ASP A 118 -7.87 1.26 -25.90
CA ASP A 118 -8.35 1.65 -27.22
C ASP A 118 -7.79 0.76 -28.35
N LYS A 119 -6.73 -0.01 -28.05
CA LYS A 119 -6.13 -0.98 -28.97
C LYS A 119 -6.59 -2.42 -28.75
N THR A 120 -7.50 -2.65 -27.80
CA THR A 120 -8.01 -3.99 -27.45
C THR A 120 -9.47 -3.90 -26.99
N THR A 121 -9.99 -4.94 -26.36
CA THR A 121 -11.29 -4.93 -25.67
C THR A 121 -11.10 -5.33 -24.22
N TRP A 122 -12.05 -5.00 -23.36
CA TRP A 122 -12.01 -5.42 -21.95
C TRP A 122 -12.02 -6.93 -21.76
N ASP A 123 -12.65 -7.70 -22.66
CA ASP A 123 -12.60 -9.16 -22.62
C ASP A 123 -11.21 -9.66 -23.03
N ALA A 124 -10.68 -9.20 -24.17
CA ALA A 124 -9.35 -9.60 -24.64
C ALA A 124 -8.23 -9.18 -23.66
N ALA A 125 -8.34 -8.00 -23.04
CA ALA A 125 -7.36 -7.51 -22.06
C ALA A 125 -7.33 -8.34 -20.76
N GLN A 126 -8.41 -9.06 -20.43
CA GLN A 126 -8.47 -9.97 -19.28
C GLN A 126 -8.03 -11.39 -19.62
N ARG A 127 -8.29 -11.82 -20.85
CA ARG A 127 -8.05 -13.20 -21.29
C ARG A 127 -6.67 -13.36 -21.91
N GLN A 128 -6.26 -12.46 -22.79
CA GLN A 128 -5.00 -12.49 -23.53
C GLN A 128 -4.23 -11.17 -23.35
N GLY A 129 -4.33 -10.57 -22.16
CA GLY A 129 -3.72 -9.31 -21.81
C GLY A 129 -2.20 -9.38 -21.66
N SER A 130 -1.61 -8.23 -21.38
CA SER A 130 -0.18 -8.16 -21.06
C SER A 130 0.14 -8.95 -19.79
N ARG A 131 1.30 -9.59 -19.80
CA ARG A 131 1.88 -10.32 -18.65
C ARG A 131 3.07 -9.59 -18.05
N GLY A 132 3.29 -8.36 -18.49
CA GLY A 132 4.40 -7.53 -18.05
C GLY A 132 3.94 -6.24 -17.41
N ILE A 133 4.88 -5.65 -16.68
CA ILE A 133 4.74 -4.34 -16.05
C ILE A 133 5.77 -3.39 -16.64
N PHE A 134 5.42 -2.12 -16.66
CA PHE A 134 6.41 -1.09 -16.88
C PHE A 134 7.14 -0.74 -15.58
N VAL A 135 8.41 -0.33 -15.71
CA VAL A 135 9.22 0.20 -14.62
C VAL A 135 10.04 1.40 -15.11
N TRP A 136 9.99 2.49 -14.37
CA TRP A 136 10.91 3.63 -14.46
C TRP A 136 11.60 3.82 -13.10
N ASP A 137 12.82 4.34 -13.11
CA ASP A 137 13.55 4.71 -11.90
C ASP A 137 13.93 6.19 -11.90
N SER A 138 14.03 6.77 -10.71
CA SER A 138 14.49 8.12 -10.47
C SER A 138 15.36 8.16 -9.22
N THR A 139 16.35 9.06 -9.20
CA THR A 139 17.17 9.34 -8.01
C THR A 139 16.83 10.68 -7.36
N ASP A 140 15.81 11.38 -7.86
CA ASP A 140 15.41 12.71 -7.37
C ASP A 140 13.90 12.99 -7.45
N LEU A 141 13.08 12.03 -7.89
CA LEU A 141 11.63 12.12 -8.21
C LEU A 141 11.27 13.08 -9.36
N VAL A 142 12.23 13.82 -9.89
CA VAL A 142 12.03 14.87 -10.90
C VAL A 142 12.36 14.35 -12.30
N ASN A 143 13.50 13.66 -12.41
CA ASN A 143 14.03 13.10 -13.63
C ASN A 143 13.89 11.58 -13.58
N TRP A 144 13.24 11.04 -14.60
CA TRP A 144 12.97 9.62 -14.73
C TRP A 144 13.85 9.01 -15.82
N GLY A 145 14.41 7.83 -15.54
CA GLY A 145 15.21 7.06 -16.47
C GLY A 145 14.39 6.45 -17.61
N ASN A 146 15.04 5.62 -18.41
CA ASN A 146 14.39 4.95 -19.54
C ASN A 146 13.38 3.89 -19.07
N GLU A 147 12.34 3.68 -19.90
CA GLU A 147 11.36 2.63 -19.64
C GLU A 147 11.98 1.22 -19.68
N ARG A 148 11.57 0.40 -18.73
CA ARG A 148 11.74 -1.05 -18.73
C ARG A 148 10.38 -1.70 -18.84
N PHE A 149 10.29 -2.77 -19.62
CA PHE A 149 9.11 -3.62 -19.70
C PHE A 149 9.55 -5.01 -19.24
N VAL A 150 8.97 -5.50 -18.14
CA VAL A 150 9.37 -6.75 -17.50
C VAL A 150 8.19 -7.69 -17.45
N VAL A 151 8.33 -8.86 -18.09
CA VAL A 151 7.33 -9.93 -18.00
C VAL A 151 7.48 -10.61 -16.64
N VAL A 152 6.40 -10.64 -15.86
CA VAL A 152 6.41 -11.13 -14.47
C VAL A 152 5.51 -12.35 -14.26
N GLU A 153 4.70 -12.71 -15.25
CA GLU A 153 3.86 -13.92 -15.23
C GLU A 153 4.05 -14.80 -16.47
N ASP A 154 3.73 -16.08 -16.30
CA ASP A 154 3.82 -17.08 -17.36
C ASP A 154 2.61 -17.06 -18.32
N ALA A 155 2.62 -17.95 -19.32
CA ALA A 155 1.60 -17.99 -20.36
C ALA A 155 0.20 -18.42 -19.89
N SER A 156 0.06 -18.99 -18.69
CA SER A 156 -1.24 -19.35 -18.14
C SER A 156 -2.03 -18.17 -17.55
N ALA A 157 -1.35 -17.05 -17.30
CA ALA A 157 -1.98 -15.83 -16.82
C ALA A 157 -2.77 -15.14 -17.93
N GLY A 158 -3.98 -14.69 -17.61
CA GLY A 158 -4.80 -13.88 -18.50
C GLY A 158 -4.33 -12.43 -18.60
N MET A 159 -3.78 -11.88 -17.51
CA MET A 159 -3.34 -10.48 -17.41
C MET A 159 -2.45 -10.24 -16.18
N VAL A 160 -1.74 -9.10 -16.18
CA VAL A 160 -1.03 -8.54 -15.02
C VAL A 160 -1.45 -7.09 -14.86
N TRP A 161 -2.21 -6.79 -13.80
CA TRP A 161 -2.83 -5.47 -13.61
C TRP A 161 -2.54 -4.87 -12.23
N ALA A 162 -2.59 -3.54 -12.17
CA ALA A 162 -2.40 -2.69 -11.01
C ALA A 162 -1.19 -3.08 -10.15
N PRO A 163 0.04 -3.07 -10.74
CA PRO A 163 1.22 -3.36 -9.95
C PRO A 163 1.50 -2.26 -8.93
N ASP A 164 1.89 -2.67 -7.73
CA ASP A 164 2.44 -1.80 -6.67
C ASP A 164 3.53 -2.60 -5.94
N ALA A 165 4.33 -1.93 -5.12
CA ALA A 165 5.39 -2.59 -4.38
C ALA A 165 5.67 -1.95 -3.02
N ILE A 166 6.09 -2.80 -2.09
CA ILE A 166 6.52 -2.39 -0.76
C ILE A 166 7.85 -3.04 -0.41
N TRP A 167 8.72 -2.30 0.27
CA TRP A 167 9.95 -2.86 0.80
C TRP A 167 9.68 -3.81 1.97
N ASP A 168 10.13 -5.06 1.87
CA ASP A 168 10.15 -6.01 2.97
C ASP A 168 11.52 -5.99 3.67
N PRO A 169 11.63 -5.40 4.88
CA PRO A 169 12.89 -5.35 5.60
C PRO A 169 13.39 -6.73 6.07
N THR A 170 12.52 -7.74 6.15
CA THR A 170 12.90 -9.11 6.54
C THR A 170 13.64 -9.82 5.40
N LYS A 171 13.28 -9.50 4.16
CA LYS A 171 13.88 -10.07 2.95
C LYS A 171 14.97 -9.20 2.34
N GLU A 172 15.02 -7.93 2.75
CA GLU A 172 15.84 -6.89 2.11
C GLU A 172 15.58 -6.80 0.60
N GLN A 173 14.29 -6.90 0.22
CA GLN A 173 13.81 -6.87 -1.16
C GLN A 173 12.46 -6.17 -1.24
N TYR A 174 12.08 -5.72 -2.44
CA TYR A 174 10.74 -5.22 -2.73
C TYR A 174 9.83 -6.42 -3.00
N LEU A 175 8.72 -6.51 -2.27
CA LEU A 175 7.57 -7.33 -2.64
C LEU A 175 6.78 -6.52 -3.67
N VAL A 176 6.83 -6.95 -4.93
CA VAL A 176 6.03 -6.39 -6.01
C VAL A 176 4.82 -7.28 -6.20
N HIS A 177 3.62 -6.70 -6.24
CA HIS A 177 2.37 -7.45 -6.35
C HIS A 177 1.46 -6.90 -7.44
N TRP A 178 0.59 -7.75 -7.98
CA TRP A 178 -0.35 -7.42 -9.05
C TRP A 178 -1.56 -8.36 -9.04
N ALA A 179 -2.65 -7.97 -9.69
CA ALA A 179 -3.79 -8.84 -9.92
C ALA A 179 -3.60 -9.71 -11.17
N SER A 180 -4.00 -10.98 -11.10
CA SER A 180 -4.01 -11.92 -12.23
C SER A 180 -5.06 -13.01 -12.05
N LYS A 181 -5.49 -13.62 -13.16
CA LYS A 181 -6.32 -14.83 -13.18
C LYS A 181 -5.72 -15.83 -14.16
N PHE A 182 -5.95 -17.12 -13.93
CA PHE A 182 -5.23 -18.18 -14.62
C PHE A 182 -6.17 -19.15 -15.32
N TYR A 183 -5.70 -19.68 -16.45
CA TYR A 183 -6.36 -20.69 -17.24
C TYR A 183 -5.71 -22.06 -17.04
N ALA A 184 -6.51 -23.11 -17.20
CA ALA A 184 -5.99 -24.47 -17.11
C ALA A 184 -4.98 -24.73 -18.23
N ALA A 185 -3.97 -25.57 -17.98
CA ALA A 185 -3.00 -25.97 -19.01
C ALA A 185 -3.64 -26.62 -20.25
N SER A 186 -4.87 -27.14 -20.12
CA SER A 186 -5.68 -27.68 -21.22
C SER A 186 -6.40 -26.62 -22.06
N ASP A 187 -6.36 -25.35 -21.66
CA ASP A 187 -6.97 -24.20 -22.36
C ASP A 187 -5.90 -23.13 -22.65
N PRO A 188 -4.90 -23.43 -23.50
CA PRO A 188 -3.81 -22.48 -23.78
C PRO A 188 -4.25 -21.24 -24.56
N ASP A 189 -5.45 -21.26 -25.15
CA ASP A 189 -6.03 -20.14 -25.91
C ASP A 189 -6.94 -19.24 -25.04
N HIS A 190 -7.10 -19.58 -23.76
CA HIS A 190 -7.86 -18.82 -22.75
C HIS A 190 -9.34 -18.59 -23.14
N THR A 191 -9.93 -19.60 -23.78
CA THR A 191 -11.32 -19.54 -24.30
C THR A 191 -12.36 -19.95 -23.27
N GLY A 192 -11.97 -20.74 -22.28
CA GLY A 192 -12.80 -21.24 -21.21
C GLY A 192 -13.00 -20.24 -20.07
N ALA A 193 -13.44 -20.75 -18.92
CA ALA A 193 -13.54 -19.97 -17.70
C ALA A 193 -12.18 -19.97 -16.96
N PRO A 194 -11.64 -18.80 -16.58
CA PRO A 194 -10.49 -18.75 -15.69
C PRO A 194 -10.89 -19.12 -14.26
N GLY A 195 -9.89 -19.32 -13.40
CA GLY A 195 -10.08 -19.23 -11.95
C GLY A 195 -10.43 -17.81 -11.49
N SER A 196 -10.74 -17.65 -10.20
CA SER A 196 -10.90 -16.33 -9.58
C SER A 196 -9.62 -15.49 -9.74
N THR A 197 -9.80 -14.18 -9.85
CA THR A 197 -8.70 -13.21 -9.85
C THR A 197 -8.10 -13.13 -8.46
N VAL A 198 -6.78 -13.31 -8.38
CA VAL A 198 -5.98 -13.34 -7.15
C VAL A 198 -4.92 -12.25 -7.20
N ILE A 199 -4.38 -11.89 -6.03
CA ILE A 199 -3.17 -11.07 -5.96
C ILE A 199 -1.95 -11.99 -5.96
N ARG A 200 -1.07 -11.76 -6.93
CA ARG A 200 0.22 -12.42 -7.12
C ARG A 200 1.34 -11.51 -6.64
N TYR A 201 2.49 -12.08 -6.34
CA TYR A 201 3.67 -11.31 -5.97
C TYR A 201 4.97 -11.98 -6.43
N ALA A 202 6.02 -11.18 -6.58
CA ALA A 202 7.40 -11.64 -6.70
C ALA A 202 8.34 -10.67 -5.97
N TYR A 203 9.48 -11.18 -5.52
CA TYR A 203 10.53 -10.35 -4.93
C TYR A 203 11.51 -9.87 -5.99
N THR A 204 11.99 -8.64 -5.82
CA THR A 204 13.10 -8.07 -6.59
C THR A 204 13.93 -7.15 -5.69
N SER A 205 15.22 -6.99 -5.98
CA SER A 205 16.05 -5.96 -5.36
C SER A 205 16.30 -4.76 -6.28
N ASP A 206 15.98 -4.86 -7.58
CA ASP A 206 16.40 -3.89 -8.59
C ASP A 206 15.33 -3.53 -9.64
N PHE A 207 14.16 -4.17 -9.56
CA PHE A 207 13.09 -4.11 -10.56
C PHE A 207 13.56 -4.50 -11.98
N ARG A 208 14.50 -5.44 -12.07
CA ARG A 208 14.96 -6.04 -13.33
C ARG A 208 14.84 -7.56 -13.25
N THR A 209 15.31 -8.12 -12.15
CA THR A 209 15.26 -9.57 -11.91
C THR A 209 14.24 -9.84 -10.83
N PHE A 210 13.28 -10.70 -11.13
CA PHE A 210 12.20 -11.08 -10.22
C PHE A 210 12.36 -12.55 -9.85
N SER A 211 11.98 -12.89 -8.63
CA SER A 211 11.74 -14.30 -8.27
C SER A 211 10.61 -14.87 -9.11
N THR A 212 10.48 -16.21 -9.10
CA THR A 212 9.24 -16.84 -9.58
C THR A 212 8.05 -16.26 -8.81
N PRO A 213 6.95 -15.90 -9.49
CA PRO A 213 5.78 -15.34 -8.82
C PRO A 213 5.03 -16.40 -8.01
N GLU A 214 4.48 -15.97 -6.89
CA GLU A 214 3.68 -16.77 -5.97
C GLU A 214 2.33 -16.08 -5.68
N THR A 215 1.37 -16.81 -5.10
CA THR A 215 0.08 -16.22 -4.72
C THR A 215 0.22 -15.52 -3.39
N PHE A 216 -0.13 -14.23 -3.33
CA PHE A 216 -0.13 -13.45 -2.10
C PHE A 216 -1.50 -13.47 -1.41
N ILE A 217 -2.57 -13.24 -2.18
CA ILE A 217 -3.94 -13.19 -1.67
C ILE A 217 -4.84 -13.97 -2.62
N ASP A 218 -5.46 -15.01 -2.10
CA ASP A 218 -6.54 -15.75 -2.75
C ASP A 218 -7.78 -15.72 -1.84
N LYS A 219 -8.87 -15.14 -2.36
CA LYS A 219 -10.17 -15.08 -1.68
C LYS A 219 -11.25 -15.85 -2.45
N SER A 220 -10.85 -16.82 -3.28
CA SER A 220 -11.76 -17.64 -4.07
C SER A 220 -12.96 -18.15 -3.24
N PRO A 221 -14.19 -18.03 -3.76
CA PRO A 221 -14.54 -17.68 -5.13
C PRO A 221 -14.56 -16.17 -5.45
N THR A 222 -14.26 -15.30 -4.49
CA THR A 222 -14.24 -13.84 -4.71
C THR A 222 -13.05 -13.41 -5.56
N ASP A 223 -13.33 -12.67 -6.64
CA ASP A 223 -12.31 -11.96 -7.43
C ASP A 223 -11.79 -10.75 -6.65
N VAL A 224 -10.47 -10.62 -6.55
CA VAL A 224 -9.83 -9.47 -5.92
C VAL A 224 -8.79 -8.81 -6.82
N ILE A 225 -8.79 -7.47 -6.83
CA ILE A 225 -7.83 -6.65 -7.58
C ILE A 225 -7.45 -5.40 -6.77
N ASP A 226 -6.55 -4.58 -7.32
CA ASP A 226 -6.17 -3.26 -6.79
C ASP A 226 -5.76 -3.29 -5.31
N LEU A 227 -4.73 -4.09 -5.02
CA LEU A 227 -4.13 -4.10 -3.69
C LEU A 227 -3.32 -2.82 -3.50
N ASN A 228 -3.48 -2.16 -2.35
CA ASN A 228 -2.55 -1.15 -1.85
C ASN A 228 -2.24 -1.43 -0.38
N ILE A 229 -0.97 -1.28 0.02
CA ILE A 229 -0.50 -1.57 1.37
C ILE A 229 0.06 -0.31 2.02
N LEU A 230 -0.53 0.08 3.14
CA LEU A 230 -0.12 1.22 3.95
C LEU A 230 0.57 0.73 5.23
N PRO A 231 1.87 1.02 5.43
CA PRO A 231 2.53 0.82 6.72
C PRO A 231 1.82 1.63 7.81
N THR A 232 1.46 0.99 8.92
CA THR A 232 0.75 1.62 10.05
C THR A 232 1.63 1.83 11.27
N SER A 233 2.87 1.33 11.24
CA SER A 233 3.87 1.48 12.28
C SER A 233 5.27 1.52 11.68
N SER A 234 6.24 2.01 12.45
CA SER A 234 7.66 1.98 12.07
C SER A 234 8.35 0.64 12.38
N ASP A 235 7.64 -0.31 12.98
CA ASP A 235 8.14 -1.65 13.33
C ASP A 235 8.41 -2.56 12.11
N GLY A 236 7.97 -2.17 10.91
CA GLY A 236 8.09 -2.96 9.69
C GLY A 236 7.21 -4.21 9.66
N ARG A 237 6.22 -4.31 10.55
CA ARG A 237 5.34 -5.48 10.72
C ARG A 237 3.86 -5.12 10.69
N SER A 238 3.50 -3.89 11.05
CA SER A 238 2.11 -3.46 11.09
C SER A 238 1.70 -2.76 9.80
N PHE A 239 0.62 -3.24 9.20
CA PHE A 239 0.12 -2.74 7.92
C PHE A 239 -1.41 -2.70 7.92
N ALA A 240 -1.95 -1.77 7.14
CA ALA A 240 -3.29 -1.85 6.59
C ALA A 240 -3.17 -2.16 5.09
N ARG A 241 -4.08 -2.98 4.56
CA ARG A 241 -4.19 -3.19 3.12
C ARG A 241 -5.60 -2.87 2.66
N PHE A 242 -5.67 -2.17 1.55
CA PHE A 242 -6.91 -1.83 0.88
C PHE A 242 -7.02 -2.71 -0.35
N LEU A 243 -8.18 -3.30 -0.55
CA LEU A 243 -8.38 -4.27 -1.62
C LEU A 243 -9.77 -4.10 -2.21
N LYS A 244 -9.86 -4.23 -3.53
CA LYS A 244 -11.14 -4.28 -4.22
C LYS A 244 -11.65 -5.71 -4.27
N ASP A 245 -12.86 -5.91 -3.75
CA ASP A 245 -13.72 -7.03 -4.09
C ASP A 245 -14.36 -6.74 -5.46
N GLU A 246 -13.84 -7.40 -6.49
CA GLU A 246 -14.31 -7.23 -7.86
C GLU A 246 -15.62 -7.99 -8.11
N THR A 247 -15.98 -8.96 -7.27
CA THR A 247 -17.27 -9.65 -7.35
C THR A 247 -18.40 -8.75 -6.85
N LEU A 248 -18.22 -8.06 -5.72
CA LEU A 248 -19.21 -7.18 -5.09
C LEU A 248 -19.06 -5.71 -5.49
N LYS A 249 -17.99 -5.34 -6.21
CA LYS A 249 -17.63 -3.96 -6.57
C LYS A 249 -17.50 -3.07 -5.33
N THR A 250 -16.74 -3.54 -4.34
CA THR A 250 -16.52 -2.80 -3.08
C THR A 250 -15.03 -2.71 -2.76
N VAL A 251 -14.64 -1.66 -2.05
CA VAL A 251 -13.30 -1.57 -1.45
C VAL A 251 -13.42 -1.74 0.05
N PHE A 252 -12.49 -2.49 0.65
CA PHE A 252 -12.41 -2.73 2.08
C PHE A 252 -10.96 -2.67 2.56
N VAL A 253 -10.79 -2.56 3.89
CA VAL A 253 -9.50 -2.60 4.58
C VAL A 253 -9.37 -3.85 5.44
N GLU A 254 -8.18 -4.43 5.42
CA GLU A 254 -7.71 -5.45 6.36
C GLU A 254 -6.44 -4.95 7.07
N VAL A 255 -6.19 -5.43 8.28
CA VAL A 255 -5.02 -5.04 9.08
C VAL A 255 -4.25 -6.23 9.59
N THR A 256 -2.95 -6.04 9.81
CA THR A 256 -2.06 -7.00 10.45
C THR A 256 -1.03 -6.28 11.31
N THR A 257 -0.47 -7.00 12.29
CA THR A 257 0.70 -6.61 13.11
C THR A 257 1.84 -7.63 12.99
N ASP A 258 1.68 -8.62 12.12
CA ASP A 258 2.53 -9.82 12.07
C ASP A 258 3.39 -9.90 10.80
N GLY A 259 3.51 -8.79 10.06
CA GLY A 259 4.23 -8.72 8.79
C GLY A 259 3.33 -8.91 7.56
N LEU A 260 3.90 -8.75 6.37
CA LEU A 260 3.18 -8.85 5.09
C LEU A 260 2.48 -10.21 4.89
N PHE A 261 3.09 -11.29 5.39
CA PHE A 261 2.56 -12.66 5.38
C PHE A 261 1.94 -13.09 6.71
N GLY A 262 1.65 -12.12 7.58
CA GLY A 262 1.02 -12.35 8.87
C GLY A 262 -0.48 -12.69 8.76
N THR A 263 -1.13 -12.80 9.92
CA THR A 263 -2.59 -12.95 9.96
C THR A 263 -3.24 -11.59 9.64
N TRP A 264 -4.10 -11.57 8.62
CA TRP A 264 -4.86 -10.38 8.23
C TRP A 264 -6.30 -10.49 8.72
N THR A 265 -6.79 -9.43 9.36
CA THR A 265 -8.17 -9.34 9.85
C THR A 265 -8.91 -8.22 9.14
N ARG A 266 -10.16 -8.46 8.73
CA ARG A 266 -11.09 -7.42 8.24
C ARG A 266 -11.91 -6.87 9.41
N PRO A 267 -11.62 -5.66 9.94
CA PRO A 267 -12.36 -5.12 11.07
C PRO A 267 -13.83 -4.89 10.67
N GLY A 268 -14.75 -5.40 11.49
CA GLY A 268 -16.19 -5.41 11.19
C GLY A 268 -16.70 -6.65 10.44
N GLY A 269 -15.81 -7.58 10.05
CA GLY A 269 -16.19 -8.85 9.39
C GLY A 269 -16.25 -8.75 7.87
N SER A 270 -16.63 -9.86 7.22
CA SER A 270 -16.57 -10.05 5.76
C SER A 270 -17.47 -9.11 4.95
N SER A 271 -18.50 -8.52 5.56
CA SER A 271 -19.40 -7.56 4.91
C SER A 271 -18.98 -6.09 5.08
N ALA A 272 -17.98 -5.81 5.92
CA ALA A 272 -17.60 -4.44 6.25
C ALA A 272 -16.78 -3.79 5.14
N ILE A 273 -17.28 -2.74 4.50
CA ILE A 273 -16.64 -2.07 3.36
C ILE A 273 -16.39 -0.60 3.68
N ILE A 274 -15.48 0.02 2.93
CA ILE A 274 -15.29 1.46 2.89
C ILE A 274 -16.36 2.09 1.97
N ALA A 275 -16.46 1.59 0.74
CA ALA A 275 -17.39 2.08 -0.26
C ALA A 275 -17.70 1.02 -1.32
N SER A 276 -18.79 1.24 -2.06
CA SER A 276 -19.21 0.43 -3.21
C SER A 276 -19.19 1.27 -4.48
N GLY A 277 -19.07 0.61 -5.64
CA GLY A 277 -19.00 1.26 -6.94
C GLY A 277 -17.67 1.98 -7.19
N VAL A 278 -16.60 1.52 -6.52
CA VAL A 278 -15.27 2.12 -6.56
C VAL A 278 -14.17 1.08 -6.77
N GLU A 279 -13.00 1.53 -7.20
CA GLU A 279 -11.80 0.73 -7.41
C GLU A 279 -10.52 1.49 -7.04
N GLY A 280 -9.36 0.88 -7.27
CA GLY A 280 -8.06 1.54 -7.19
C GLY A 280 -7.74 2.28 -5.90
N PRO A 281 -7.84 1.68 -4.70
CA PRO A 281 -7.50 2.38 -3.47
C PRO A 281 -6.04 2.84 -3.47
N ALA A 282 -5.81 4.13 -3.23
CA ALA A 282 -4.47 4.68 -3.04
C ALA A 282 -4.39 5.37 -1.67
N ALA A 283 -3.89 4.67 -0.65
CA ALA A 283 -3.86 5.15 0.72
C ALA A 283 -2.53 5.82 1.08
N TYR A 284 -2.60 6.90 1.86
CA TYR A 284 -1.43 7.67 2.32
C TYR A 284 -1.75 8.41 3.61
N TRP A 285 -0.71 8.73 4.38
CA TRP A 285 -0.85 9.43 5.66
C TRP A 285 -0.96 10.95 5.48
N ASP A 286 -1.70 11.59 6.38
CA ASP A 286 -1.74 13.04 6.49
C ASP A 286 -0.42 13.55 7.11
N ASN A 287 0.20 14.54 6.46
CA ASN A 287 1.48 15.10 6.87
C ASN A 287 1.33 15.99 8.12
N GLN A 288 0.12 16.53 8.35
CA GLN A 288 -0.14 17.58 9.34
C GLN A 288 -0.85 17.04 10.59
N VAL A 289 -1.70 16.02 10.42
CA VAL A 289 -2.53 15.46 11.51
C VAL A 289 -2.14 14.01 11.79
N ALA A 290 -1.50 13.79 12.94
CA ALA A 290 -1.05 12.46 13.35
C ALA A 290 -2.22 11.46 13.42
N GLY A 291 -2.03 10.27 12.84
CA GLY A 291 -3.05 9.22 12.76
C GLY A 291 -4.21 9.47 11.79
N LYS A 292 -4.25 10.62 11.11
CA LYS A 292 -5.17 10.84 10.01
C LYS A 292 -4.58 10.23 8.73
N ALA A 293 -5.39 9.48 8.00
CA ALA A 293 -5.05 8.95 6.69
C ALA A 293 -6.08 9.35 5.64
N HIS A 294 -5.63 9.26 4.40
CA HIS A 294 -6.43 9.46 3.20
C HIS A 294 -6.42 8.19 2.37
N VAL A 295 -7.48 7.96 1.62
CA VAL A 295 -7.53 6.97 0.55
C VAL A 295 -8.24 7.58 -0.65
N LEU A 296 -7.60 7.55 -1.82
CA LEU A 296 -8.30 7.86 -3.07
C LEU A 296 -9.06 6.63 -3.52
N LEU A 297 -10.31 6.81 -3.92
CA LEU A 297 -11.16 5.74 -4.48
C LEU A 297 -11.61 6.14 -5.88
N ASP A 298 -11.29 5.31 -6.87
CA ASP A 298 -11.60 5.58 -8.27
C ASP A 298 -13.05 5.20 -8.54
N PHE A 299 -13.90 6.21 -8.76
CA PHE A 299 -15.24 6.02 -9.26
C PHE A 299 -15.17 5.78 -10.76
N TYR A 300 -14.72 4.58 -11.14
CA TYR A 300 -14.38 4.20 -12.52
C TYR A 300 -15.53 4.39 -13.52
N GLY A 301 -16.78 4.32 -13.06
CA GLY A 301 -17.99 4.60 -13.85
C GLY A 301 -18.44 6.07 -13.88
N ASP A 302 -17.67 6.99 -13.29
CA ASP A 302 -18.00 8.41 -13.09
C ASP A 302 -16.75 9.31 -13.29
N ASP A 303 -16.65 10.42 -12.56
CA ASP A 303 -15.63 11.46 -12.68
C ASP A 303 -14.23 11.12 -12.14
N GLY A 304 -13.98 9.86 -11.73
CA GLY A 304 -12.68 9.34 -11.34
C GLY A 304 -12.40 9.41 -9.84
N TYR A 305 -11.15 9.69 -9.49
CA TYR A 305 -10.71 9.66 -8.11
C TYR A 305 -11.42 10.67 -7.20
N ARG A 306 -11.82 10.19 -6.02
CA ARG A 306 -12.31 11.03 -4.93
C ARG A 306 -11.53 10.73 -3.64
N PRO A 307 -11.04 11.74 -2.92
CA PRO A 307 -10.39 11.54 -1.64
C PRO A 307 -11.39 11.23 -0.53
N TYR A 308 -11.04 10.27 0.32
CA TYR A 308 -11.71 9.94 1.57
C TYR A 308 -10.69 10.04 2.70
N GLU A 309 -11.15 10.35 3.90
CA GLU A 309 -10.28 10.47 5.08
C GLU A 309 -10.83 9.72 6.29
N THR A 310 -9.92 9.34 7.18
CA THR A 310 -10.27 8.80 8.50
C THR A 310 -9.18 9.11 9.52
N ALA A 311 -9.53 9.05 10.80
CA ALA A 311 -8.57 9.00 11.92
C ALA A 311 -8.43 7.57 12.50
N ASN A 312 -9.11 6.58 11.90
CA ASN A 312 -9.04 5.19 12.33
C ASN A 312 -8.90 4.25 11.13
N VAL A 313 -7.68 4.13 10.61
CA VAL A 313 -7.36 3.24 9.47
C VAL A 313 -7.71 1.77 9.75
N ALA A 314 -7.68 1.36 11.02
CA ALA A 314 -8.03 0.01 11.44
C ALA A 314 -9.55 -0.25 11.52
N SER A 315 -10.34 0.45 10.70
CA SER A 315 -11.78 0.31 10.62
C SER A 315 -12.24 0.45 9.16
N ASN A 316 -13.19 -0.39 8.76
CA ASN A 316 -13.93 -0.22 7.50
C ASN A 316 -14.99 0.89 7.62
N ALA A 317 -15.47 1.18 8.84
CA ALA A 317 -16.37 2.30 9.09
C ALA A 317 -15.59 3.59 9.40
N GLY A 318 -16.17 4.74 9.06
CA GLY A 318 -15.59 6.05 9.41
C GLY A 318 -14.61 6.61 8.39
N TRP A 319 -14.57 6.06 7.18
CA TRP A 319 -14.01 6.74 6.00
C TRP A 319 -15.07 7.68 5.44
N SER A 320 -14.82 8.98 5.50
CA SER A 320 -15.73 10.00 4.98
C SER A 320 -15.14 10.68 3.75
N PRO A 321 -15.95 11.04 2.74
CA PRO A 321 -15.48 11.85 1.61
C PRO A 321 -14.82 13.15 2.11
N SER A 322 -13.63 13.45 1.60
CA SER A 322 -12.93 14.70 1.89
C SER A 322 -13.41 15.84 0.97
N PRO A 323 -13.17 17.12 1.34
CA PRO A 323 -13.38 18.23 0.44
C PRO A 323 -12.60 18.06 -0.87
N ARG A 324 -13.30 18.09 -2.00
CA ARG A 324 -12.73 17.83 -3.34
C ARG A 324 -12.58 19.08 -4.22
N ALA A 325 -12.84 20.27 -3.70
CA ALA A 325 -12.86 21.50 -4.50
C ALA A 325 -11.51 21.81 -5.17
N GLY A 326 -10.39 21.44 -4.53
CA GLY A 326 -9.03 21.56 -5.07
C GLY A 326 -8.48 20.26 -5.68
N PHE A 327 -9.27 19.18 -5.69
CA PHE A 327 -8.83 17.90 -6.23
C PHE A 327 -9.15 17.81 -7.74
N PRO A 328 -8.19 17.46 -8.61
CA PRO A 328 -8.44 17.36 -10.05
C PRO A 328 -9.47 16.27 -10.39
N SER A 329 -10.34 16.55 -11.36
CA SER A 329 -11.26 15.55 -11.91
C SER A 329 -10.60 14.72 -13.02
N GLY A 330 -11.16 13.55 -13.30
CA GLY A 330 -10.73 12.69 -14.41
C GLY A 330 -9.50 11.83 -14.13
N LEU A 331 -8.81 12.05 -13.01
CA LEU A 331 -7.73 11.16 -12.55
C LEU A 331 -8.29 9.75 -12.31
N ARG A 332 -7.54 8.74 -12.73
CA ARG A 332 -7.83 7.33 -12.51
C ARG A 332 -6.75 6.68 -11.66
N HIS A 333 -6.94 5.40 -11.32
CA HIS A 333 -6.09 4.61 -10.44
C HIS A 333 -4.60 4.97 -10.53
N GLY A 334 -3.97 5.27 -9.40
CA GLY A 334 -2.59 5.72 -9.29
C GLY A 334 -2.11 5.70 -7.85
N SER A 335 -1.21 6.61 -7.48
CA SER A 335 -0.58 6.63 -6.16
C SER A 335 -0.22 8.05 -5.70
N VAL A 336 -0.03 8.20 -4.38
CA VAL A 336 0.38 9.47 -3.75
C VAL A 336 1.54 9.22 -2.81
N LEU A 337 2.64 9.95 -3.00
CA LEU A 337 3.84 9.91 -2.18
C LEU A 337 4.00 11.24 -1.42
N PRO A 338 4.08 11.24 -0.09
CA PRO A 338 4.49 12.42 0.67
C PRO A 338 5.94 12.83 0.37
N ILE A 339 6.18 14.14 0.22
CA ILE A 339 7.49 14.69 -0.16
C ILE A 339 7.93 15.85 0.74
N ASN A 340 9.24 16.03 0.84
CA ASN A 340 9.85 17.14 1.58
C ASN A 340 10.01 18.41 0.71
N GLN A 341 10.43 19.50 1.34
CA GLN A 341 10.59 20.80 0.66
C GLN A 341 11.59 20.79 -0.50
N THR A 342 12.67 20.03 -0.39
CA THR A 342 13.69 19.94 -1.44
C THR A 342 13.09 19.35 -2.72
N VAL A 343 12.39 18.22 -2.59
CA VAL A 343 11.73 17.55 -3.73
C VAL A 343 10.59 18.42 -4.26
N TYR A 344 9.76 19.01 -3.39
CA TYR A 344 8.66 19.88 -3.79
C TYR A 344 9.15 21.04 -4.67
N ASN A 345 10.19 21.75 -4.23
CA ASN A 345 10.77 22.86 -4.99
C ASN A 345 11.39 22.41 -6.31
N ALA A 346 12.02 21.24 -6.34
CA ALA A 346 12.65 20.72 -7.55
C ALA A 346 11.61 20.31 -8.61
N LEU A 347 10.49 19.70 -8.19
CA LEU A 347 9.36 19.39 -9.05
C LEU A 347 8.72 20.66 -9.61
N GLU A 348 8.47 21.65 -8.77
CA GLU A 348 7.89 22.94 -9.18
C GLU A 348 8.83 23.69 -10.14
N ALA A 349 10.14 23.73 -9.88
CA ALA A 349 11.10 24.38 -10.76
C ALA A 349 11.21 23.70 -12.14
N ARG A 350 11.02 22.38 -12.20
CA ARG A 350 11.15 21.61 -13.45
C ARG A 350 9.84 21.56 -14.25
N TRP A 351 8.73 21.36 -13.56
CA TRP A 351 7.45 20.96 -14.13
C TRP A 351 6.27 21.84 -13.71
N GLY A 352 6.47 22.81 -12.81
CA GLY A 352 5.40 23.65 -12.25
C GLY A 352 4.78 24.64 -13.21
#